data_AF-A0A6J5JDG8-F1
#
_entry.id   AF-A0A6J5JDG8-F1
#
_cell.length_a   1.000
_cell.length_b   1.000
_cell.length_c   1.000
_cell.angle_alpha   90.00
_cell.angle_beta   90.00
_cell.angle_gamma   90.00
#
_symmetry.space_group_name_H-M   'P 1'
#
loop_
_entity.id
_entity.type
_entity.pdbx_description
1 polymer ?
#
loop_
_entity_poly.entity_id
_entity_poly.type
_entity_poly.pdbx_seq_one_letter_code
_entity_poly.pdbx_strand_id
1 'polypeptide(L)'
;MNRTLPRASVEIAVSLVTKPPDTFMIPTVTRCVVRLTFILIAAAAALALLLLFVVGMARYERDEGMCPNASIAELEAGILAFAKAQGSLTDEVEFVGTPRYHTDTLGWWGFDLRSGDASYVATIACDGRVTGFGRIQMLPLAPAKPAH
;
A
#
# COMPACT_ATOMS: atom_id res chain seq x y z
N MET A 1 29.08 1.53 84.08
CA MET A 1 29.43 0.47 83.12
C MET A 1 29.11 0.94 81.72
N ASN A 2 30.05 1.59 81.02
CA ASN A 2 29.90 1.98 79.62
C ASN A 2 30.91 1.16 78.81
N ARG A 3 30.45 0.15 78.07
CA ARG A 3 31.27 -0.60 77.12
C ARG A 3 31.28 0.15 75.80
N THR A 4 32.32 0.94 75.57
CA THR A 4 32.66 1.47 74.25
C THR A 4 33.12 0.31 73.37
N LEU A 5 32.32 -0.09 72.39
CA LEU A 5 32.77 -1.05 71.37
C LEU A 5 33.93 -0.44 70.57
N PRO A 6 34.96 -1.24 70.22
CA PRO A 6 36.08 -0.76 69.43
C PRO A 6 35.60 -0.37 68.03
N ARG A 7 36.01 0.83 67.60
CA ARG A 7 35.72 1.45 66.30
C ARG A 7 35.96 0.52 65.10
N ALA A 8 36.90 -0.42 65.23
CA ALA A 8 37.22 -1.44 64.23
C ALA A 8 36.06 -2.40 63.93
N SER A 9 35.21 -2.74 64.91
CA SER A 9 34.07 -3.64 64.69
C SER A 9 32.95 -2.99 63.88
N VAL A 10 32.85 -1.65 63.91
CA VAL A 10 31.85 -0.91 63.13
C VAL A 10 32.28 -0.81 61.66
N GLU A 11 33.57 -0.63 61.38
CA GLU A 11 34.08 -0.55 60.00
C GLU A 11 33.96 -1.87 59.22
N ILE A 12 34.14 -3.01 59.91
CA ILE A 12 33.99 -4.34 59.30
C ILE A 12 32.52 -4.62 58.97
N ALA A 13 31.59 -4.24 59.85
CA ALA A 13 30.15 -4.42 59.62
C ALA A 13 29.62 -3.51 58.49
N VAL A 14 30.16 -2.31 58.35
CA VAL A 14 29.80 -1.38 57.26
C VAL A 14 30.36 -1.86 55.92
N SER A 15 31.57 -2.43 55.88
CA SER A 15 32.18 -2.92 54.64
C SER A 15 31.50 -4.17 54.06
N LEU A 16 30.87 -5.00 54.91
CA LEU A 16 30.12 -6.18 54.47
C LEU A 16 28.73 -5.82 53.89
N VAL A 17 28.13 -4.71 54.32
CA VAL A 17 26.83 -4.22 53.82
C VAL A 17 26.95 -3.50 52.47
N THR A 18 28.12 -2.96 52.13
CA THR A 18 28.33 -2.19 50.90
C THR A 18 29.01 -2.96 49.78
N LYS A 19 29.15 -4.30 49.87
CA LYS A 19 29.61 -5.08 48.71
C LYS A 19 28.43 -5.26 47.76
N PRO A 20 28.33 -4.51 46.65
CA PRO A 20 27.31 -4.78 45.65
C PRO A 20 27.49 -6.21 45.14
N PRO A 21 26.41 -6.97 44.89
CA PRO A 21 26.51 -8.27 44.23
C PRO A 21 27.20 -8.05 42.89
N ASP A 22 28.27 -8.82 42.66
CA ASP A 22 29.19 -8.73 41.55
C ASP A 22 28.45 -8.47 40.22
N THR A 23 28.38 -7.19 39.82
CA THR A 23 27.66 -6.73 38.63
C THR A 23 28.58 -6.80 37.41
N PHE A 24 29.45 -7.82 37.33
CA PHE A 24 30.63 -7.75 36.45
C PHE A 24 30.55 -8.58 35.15
N MET A 25 29.41 -9.22 34.85
CA MET A 25 29.12 -9.75 33.49
C MET A 25 27.91 -9.12 32.80
N ILE A 26 27.16 -8.26 33.51
CA ILE A 26 25.95 -7.61 33.00
C ILE A 26 26.24 -6.50 31.97
N PRO A 27 27.26 -5.62 32.08
CA PRO A 27 27.40 -4.49 31.15
C PRO A 27 27.73 -4.92 29.72
N THR A 28 28.48 -6.01 29.54
CA THR A 28 28.84 -6.53 28.21
C THR A 28 27.67 -7.26 27.56
N VAL A 29 26.95 -8.09 28.33
CA VAL A 29 25.77 -8.82 27.84
C VAL A 29 24.66 -7.83 27.48
N THR A 30 24.37 -6.85 28.35
CA THR A 30 23.37 -5.81 28.06
C THR A 30 23.78 -4.98 26.84
N ARG A 31 25.06 -4.63 26.69
CA ARG A 31 25.54 -3.92 25.49
C ARG A 31 25.45 -4.76 24.22
N CYS A 32 25.69 -6.07 24.31
CA CYS A 32 25.51 -7.00 23.21
C CYS A 32 24.03 -7.12 22.82
N VAL A 33 23.13 -7.28 23.78
CA VAL A 33 21.68 -7.37 23.54
C VAL A 33 21.14 -6.10 22.92
N VAL A 34 21.54 -4.92 23.42
CA VAL A 34 21.14 -3.61 22.85
C VAL A 34 21.66 -3.44 21.43
N ARG A 35 22.91 -3.85 21.15
CA ARG A 35 23.46 -3.82 19.78
C ARG A 35 22.72 -4.77 18.84
N LEU A 36 22.43 -5.98 19.31
CA LEU A 36 21.70 -6.98 18.53
C LEU A 36 20.29 -6.50 18.18
N THR A 37 19.58 -5.93 19.16
CA THR A 37 18.26 -5.35 18.91
C THR A 37 18.33 -4.19 17.92
N PHE A 38 19.31 -3.30 18.04
CA PHE A 38 19.47 -2.19 17.09
C PHE A 38 19.78 -2.68 15.67
N ILE A 39 20.65 -3.70 15.53
CA ILE A 39 20.95 -4.32 14.24
C ILE A 39 19.71 -4.99 13.65
N LEU A 40 18.92 -5.72 14.45
CA LEU A 40 17.68 -6.35 14.00
C LEU A 40 16.65 -5.32 13.54
N ILE A 41 16.48 -4.22 14.28
CA ILE A 41 15.58 -3.13 13.89
C ILE A 41 16.06 -2.49 12.59
N ALA A 42 17.35 -2.18 12.47
CA ALA A 42 17.92 -1.60 11.27
C ALA A 42 17.77 -2.53 10.06
N ALA A 43 18.01 -3.84 10.24
CA ALA A 43 17.83 -4.85 9.20
C ALA A 43 16.37 -5.00 8.79
N ALA A 44 15.44 -5.02 9.75
CA ALA A 44 14.01 -5.07 9.48
C ALA A 44 13.52 -3.82 8.74
N ALA A 45 13.97 -2.63 9.15
CA ALA A 45 13.66 -1.37 8.48
C ALA A 45 14.24 -1.33 7.06
N ALA A 46 15.50 -1.76 6.89
CA ALA A 46 16.13 -1.85 5.57
C ALA A 46 15.38 -2.82 4.66
N LEU A 47 14.99 -4.00 5.17
CA LEU A 47 14.20 -4.97 4.43
C LEU A 47 12.82 -4.41 4.05
N ALA A 48 12.14 -3.73 4.97
CA ALA A 48 10.87 -3.08 4.70
C ALA A 48 10.99 -2.00 3.62
N LEU A 49 12.03 -1.16 3.67
CA LEU A 49 12.32 -0.17 2.65
C LEU A 49 12.64 -0.82 1.30
N LEU A 50 13.39 -1.92 1.29
CA LEU A 50 13.73 -2.67 0.08
C LEU A 50 12.47 -3.28 -0.54
N LEU A 51 11.57 -3.85 0.28
CA LEU A 51 10.27 -4.35 -0.18
C LEU A 51 9.40 -3.22 -0.73
N LEU A 52 9.32 -2.07 -0.06
CA LEU A 52 8.59 -0.91 -0.57
C LEU A 52 9.19 -0.39 -1.87
N PHE A 53 10.51 -0.40 -2.00
CA PHE A 53 11.21 -0.03 -3.22
C PHE A 53 10.92 -1.02 -4.33
N VAL A 54 10.97 -2.34 -4.09
CA VAL A 54 10.64 -3.36 -5.09
C VAL A 54 9.18 -3.27 -5.51
N VAL A 55 8.25 -3.06 -4.58
CA VAL A 55 6.83 -2.85 -4.90
C VAL A 55 6.64 -1.55 -5.68
N GLY A 56 7.33 -0.48 -5.28
CA GLY A 56 7.33 0.80 -5.97
C GLY A 56 7.89 0.69 -7.38
N MET A 57 9.01 -0.01 -7.58
CA MET A 57 9.62 -0.24 -8.89
C MET A 57 8.81 -1.22 -9.74
N ALA A 58 8.17 -2.24 -9.17
CA ALA A 58 7.26 -3.12 -9.89
C ALA A 58 5.99 -2.38 -10.36
N ARG A 59 5.59 -1.32 -9.65
CA ARG A 59 4.56 -0.37 -10.11
C ARG A 59 5.13 0.60 -11.13
N TYR A 60 6.34 1.11 -10.91
CA TYR A 60 6.99 2.12 -11.73
C TYR A 60 7.48 1.59 -13.08
N GLU A 61 7.93 0.34 -13.20
CA GLU A 61 8.16 -0.32 -14.50
C GLU A 61 6.85 -0.55 -15.26
N ARG A 62 5.71 -0.57 -14.57
CA ARG A 62 4.39 -0.50 -15.22
C ARG A 62 4.06 0.91 -15.70
N ASP A 63 4.73 1.94 -15.17
CA ASP A 63 4.51 3.36 -15.45
C ASP A 63 5.50 3.97 -16.47
N GLU A 64 6.60 3.30 -16.82
CA GLU A 64 7.53 3.78 -17.86
C GLU A 64 7.13 3.40 -19.30
N GLY A 65 6.13 2.53 -19.44
CA GLY A 65 5.50 2.23 -20.72
C GLY A 65 4.43 3.26 -21.02
N MET A 66 4.72 4.19 -21.93
CA MET A 66 3.73 5.03 -22.60
C MET A 66 2.45 4.21 -22.84
N CYS A 67 1.36 4.60 -22.18
CA CYS A 67 0.10 3.85 -22.09
C CYS A 67 -0.72 3.61 -23.38
N PRO A 68 -0.37 4.10 -24.60
CA PRO A 68 -0.99 3.61 -25.83
C PRO A 68 -0.64 2.16 -26.21
N ASN A 69 0.37 1.52 -25.60
CA ASN A 69 0.78 0.15 -25.95
C ASN A 69 0.16 -0.95 -25.07
N ALA A 70 -0.68 -0.60 -24.10
CA ALA A 70 -1.39 -1.59 -23.29
C ALA A 70 -2.29 -2.45 -24.21
N SER A 71 -2.27 -3.78 -24.01
CA SER A 71 -3.11 -4.64 -24.84
C SER A 71 -4.57 -4.39 -24.49
N ILE A 72 -5.36 -4.02 -25.50
CA ILE A 72 -6.79 -3.72 -25.32
C ILE A 72 -7.51 -4.91 -24.66
N ALA A 73 -7.15 -6.14 -25.05
CA ALA A 73 -7.71 -7.36 -24.48
C ALA A 73 -7.46 -7.51 -22.97
N GLU A 74 -6.29 -7.12 -22.46
CA GLU A 74 -6.02 -7.15 -21.01
C GLU A 74 -6.86 -6.13 -20.25
N LEU A 75 -7.05 -4.93 -20.83
CA LEU A 75 -7.88 -3.88 -20.25
C LEU A 75 -9.36 -4.30 -20.22
N GLU A 76 -9.87 -4.87 -21.31
CA GLU A 76 -11.22 -5.43 -21.42
C GLU A 76 -11.45 -6.52 -20.38
N ALA A 77 -10.51 -7.45 -20.21
CA ALA A 77 -10.59 -8.49 -19.21
C ALA A 77 -10.64 -7.92 -17.77
N GLY A 78 -9.86 -6.87 -17.49
CA GLY A 78 -9.88 -6.16 -16.21
C GLY A 78 -11.22 -5.49 -15.92
N ILE A 79 -11.81 -4.83 -16.92
CA ILE A 79 -13.13 -4.20 -16.82
C ILE A 79 -14.22 -5.25 -16.58
N LEU A 80 -14.19 -6.38 -17.31
CA LEU A 80 -15.14 -7.47 -17.12
C LEU A 80 -15.03 -8.10 -15.73
N ALA A 81 -13.81 -8.31 -15.23
CA ALA A 81 -13.59 -8.84 -13.89
C ALA A 81 -14.16 -7.90 -12.81
N PHE A 82 -13.92 -6.59 -12.95
CA PHE A 82 -14.45 -5.58 -12.06
C PHE A 82 -15.98 -5.54 -12.07
N ALA A 83 -16.58 -5.52 -13.25
CA ALA A 83 -18.02 -5.40 -13.40
C ALA A 83 -18.76 -6.68 -12.95
N LYS A 84 -18.18 -7.87 -13.15
CA LYS A 84 -18.65 -9.11 -12.53
C LYS A 84 -18.60 -9.06 -11.01
N ALA A 85 -17.51 -8.54 -10.44
CA ALA A 85 -17.38 -8.41 -8.98
C ALA A 85 -18.40 -7.43 -8.37
N GLN A 86 -18.80 -6.39 -9.12
CA GLN A 86 -19.85 -5.45 -8.69
C GLN A 86 -21.28 -5.96 -8.93
N GLY A 87 -21.46 -7.04 -9.68
CA GLY A 87 -22.79 -7.53 -10.09
C GLY A 87 -23.54 -6.55 -11.00
N SER A 88 -22.82 -5.67 -11.70
CA SER A 88 -23.41 -4.61 -12.52
C SER A 88 -23.78 -5.06 -13.94
N LEU A 89 -23.37 -6.26 -14.34
CA LEU A 89 -23.64 -6.86 -15.65
C LEU A 89 -24.57 -8.07 -15.47
N THR A 90 -25.70 -8.04 -16.16
CA THR A 90 -26.71 -9.12 -16.13
C THR A 90 -26.65 -10.05 -17.34
N ASP A 91 -26.16 -9.55 -18.47
CA ASP A 91 -26.16 -10.24 -19.75
C ASP A 91 -24.76 -10.24 -20.40
N GLU A 92 -24.63 -10.90 -21.54
CA GLU A 92 -23.40 -10.91 -22.34
C GLU A 92 -22.95 -9.47 -22.65
N VAL A 93 -21.65 -9.23 -22.52
CA VAL A 93 -21.05 -7.89 -22.63
C VAL A 93 -20.34 -7.76 -23.94
N GLU A 94 -20.70 -6.73 -24.67
CA GLU A 94 -20.10 -6.35 -25.94
C GLU A 94 -19.38 -5.01 -25.76
N PHE A 95 -18.10 -4.94 -26.10
CA PHE A 95 -17.37 -3.69 -26.21
C PHE A 95 -17.74 -3.01 -27.53
N VAL A 96 -18.16 -1.75 -27.48
CA VAL A 96 -18.70 -1.02 -28.61
C VAL A 96 -17.69 0.00 -29.13
N GLY A 97 -17.34 -0.14 -30.41
CA GLY A 97 -16.42 0.78 -31.07
C GLY A 97 -14.97 0.61 -30.61
N THR A 98 -14.14 1.60 -30.91
CA THR A 98 -12.74 1.60 -30.50
C THR A 98 -12.57 2.34 -29.18
N PRO A 99 -11.80 1.79 -28.23
CA PRO A 99 -11.54 2.46 -26.97
C PRO A 99 -10.77 3.77 -27.19
N ARG A 100 -11.00 4.75 -26.32
CA ARG A 100 -10.46 6.10 -26.43
C ARG A 100 -9.40 6.33 -25.37
N TYR A 101 -8.19 6.71 -25.77
CA TYR A 101 -7.13 7.06 -24.84
C TYR A 101 -7.14 8.56 -24.53
N HIS A 102 -7.01 8.91 -23.24
CA HIS A 102 -7.01 10.27 -22.72
C HIS A 102 -5.72 10.53 -21.92
N THR A 103 -5.03 11.64 -22.21
CA THR A 103 -3.66 11.94 -21.74
C THR A 103 -3.58 13.03 -20.66
N ASP A 104 -4.64 13.26 -19.89
CA ASP A 104 -4.77 14.45 -19.03
C ASP A 104 -3.76 14.50 -17.86
N THR A 105 -3.68 13.46 -17.02
CA THR A 105 -2.86 13.46 -15.78
C THR A 105 -2.07 12.17 -15.56
N LEU A 106 -2.68 11.00 -15.74
CA LEU A 106 -1.98 9.70 -15.62
C LEU A 106 -2.19 8.78 -16.83
N GLY A 107 -2.88 9.27 -17.86
CA GLY A 107 -3.34 8.43 -18.95
C GLY A 107 -4.48 7.52 -18.51
N TRP A 108 -5.56 7.46 -19.27
CA TRP A 108 -6.62 6.49 -19.03
C TRP A 108 -7.32 6.12 -20.34
N TRP A 109 -7.90 4.93 -20.35
CA TRP A 109 -8.67 4.42 -21.47
C TRP A 109 -10.16 4.42 -21.13
N GLY A 110 -10.96 4.97 -22.03
CA GLY A 110 -12.41 4.92 -21.99
C GLY A 110 -12.94 3.83 -22.93
N PHE A 111 -13.83 2.99 -22.40
CA PHE A 111 -14.51 1.91 -23.10
C PHE A 111 -16.00 2.13 -23.04
N ASP A 112 -16.66 2.06 -24.18
CA ASP A 112 -18.12 1.99 -24.26
C ASP A 112 -18.51 0.51 -24.32
N LEU A 113 -19.46 0.10 -23.48
CA LEU A 113 -19.92 -1.29 -23.41
C LEU A 113 -21.43 -1.35 -23.54
N ARG A 114 -21.93 -2.49 -24.02
CA ARG A 114 -23.35 -2.83 -24.02
C ARG A 114 -23.55 -4.17 -23.34
N SER A 115 -24.54 -4.25 -22.47
CA SER A 115 -25.00 -5.50 -21.86
C SER A 115 -26.53 -5.49 -21.90
N GLY A 116 -27.10 -6.38 -22.70
CA GLY A 116 -28.53 -6.34 -23.04
C GLY A 116 -28.94 -5.00 -23.65
N ASP A 117 -29.97 -4.37 -23.08
CA ASP A 117 -30.50 -3.06 -23.50
C ASP A 117 -29.80 -1.87 -22.81
N ALA A 118 -28.80 -2.12 -21.97
CA ALA A 118 -28.09 -1.08 -21.22
C ALA A 118 -26.72 -0.78 -21.83
N SER A 119 -26.44 0.50 -22.04
CA SER A 119 -25.12 1.00 -22.39
C SER A 119 -24.36 1.45 -21.14
N TYR A 120 -23.07 1.18 -21.09
CA TYR A 120 -22.17 1.52 -19.99
C TYR A 120 -20.93 2.21 -20.53
N VAL A 121 -20.29 3.02 -19.67
CA VAL A 121 -18.92 3.49 -19.87
C VAL A 121 -18.07 2.94 -18.74
N ALA A 122 -16.91 2.41 -19.10
CA ALA A 122 -15.85 2.09 -18.16
C ALA A 122 -14.63 2.95 -18.46
N THR A 123 -13.97 3.43 -17.41
CA THR A 123 -12.67 4.08 -17.51
C THR A 123 -11.65 3.28 -16.71
N ILE A 124 -10.50 3.01 -17.30
CA ILE A 124 -9.42 2.25 -16.69
C ILE A 124 -8.12 3.05 -16.80
N ALA A 125 -7.44 3.23 -15.68
CA ALA A 125 -6.13 3.85 -15.64
C ALA A 125 -5.08 2.89 -16.20
N CYS A 126 -3.94 3.44 -16.61
CA CYS A 126 -2.81 2.69 -17.18
C CYS A 126 -2.25 1.62 -16.24
N ASP A 127 -2.41 1.79 -14.93
CA ASP A 127 -2.02 0.81 -13.92
C ASP A 127 -2.97 -0.41 -13.85
N GLY A 128 -3.99 -0.46 -14.71
CA GLY A 128 -5.01 -1.51 -14.77
C GLY A 128 -6.15 -1.33 -13.78
N ARG A 129 -6.20 -0.21 -13.04
CA ARG A 129 -7.27 0.07 -12.10
C ARG A 129 -8.47 0.68 -12.82
N VAL A 130 -9.64 0.05 -12.69
CA VAL A 130 -10.91 0.66 -13.13
C VAL A 130 -11.18 1.89 -12.25
N THR A 131 -11.19 3.07 -12.88
CA THR A 131 -11.39 4.37 -12.23
C THR A 131 -12.84 4.84 -12.29
N GLY A 132 -13.63 4.27 -13.20
CA GLY A 132 -15.04 4.59 -13.37
C GLY A 132 -15.78 3.47 -14.08
N PHE A 133 -17.00 3.20 -13.64
CA PHE A 133 -17.92 2.27 -14.30
C PHE A 133 -19.35 2.76 -14.05
N GLY A 134 -20.12 2.98 -15.10
CA GLY A 134 -21.47 3.51 -14.96
C GLY A 134 -22.34 3.31 -16.17
N ARG A 135 -23.65 3.25 -15.96
CA ARG A 135 -24.65 3.15 -17.03
C ARG A 135 -24.83 4.52 -17.69
N ILE A 136 -24.78 4.56 -19.02
CA ILE A 136 -25.15 5.73 -19.79
C ILE A 136 -26.67 5.83 -19.79
N GLN A 137 -27.20 6.86 -19.16
CA GLN A 137 -28.55 7.32 -19.47
C GLN A 137 -28.42 8.33 -20.59
N MET A 138 -28.85 7.96 -21.81
CA MET A 138 -29.07 8.97 -22.84
C MET A 138 -30.14 9.92 -22.29
N LEU A 139 -29.75 11.15 -21.95
CA LEU A 139 -30.73 12.19 -21.71
C LEU A 139 -31.54 12.34 -23.00
N PRO A 140 -32.88 12.42 -22.94
CA PRO A 140 -33.66 12.80 -24.10
C PRO A 140 -33.22 14.20 -24.51
N LEU A 141 -32.40 14.30 -25.56
CA LEU A 141 -32.23 15.55 -26.29
C LEU A 141 -33.56 15.82 -26.98
N ALA A 142 -34.49 16.45 -26.25
CA ALA A 142 -35.68 17.01 -26.87
C ALA A 142 -35.19 17.96 -27.98
N PRO A 143 -35.60 17.78 -29.25
CA PRO A 143 -35.24 18.73 -30.28
C PRO A 143 -35.79 20.09 -29.86
N ALA A 144 -34.92 21.09 -29.76
CA ALA A 144 -35.33 22.47 -29.58
C ALA A 144 -36.25 22.81 -30.75
N LYS A 145 -37.56 22.92 -30.47
CA LYS A 145 -38.55 23.37 -31.43
C LYS A 145 -38.08 24.75 -31.92
N PRO A 146 -37.89 24.97 -33.23
CA PRO A 146 -37.52 26.29 -33.72
C PRO A 146 -38.65 27.26 -33.32
N ALA A 147 -38.28 28.30 -32.58
CA ALA A 147 -39.17 29.43 -32.33
C ALA A 147 -39.39 30.13 -33.68
N HIS A 148 -40.65 30.17 -34.08
CA HIS A 148 -41.10 30.79 -35.32
C HIS A 148 -41.54 32.22 -35.07
#